data_AF-M6XY54-F1
#
_entry.id   AF-M6XY54-F1
#
_cell.length_a   1.000
_cell.length_b   1.000
_cell.length_c   1.000
_cell.angle_alpha   90.00
_cell.angle_beta   90.00
_cell.angle_gamma   90.00
#
_symmetry.space_group_name_H-M   'P 1'
#
loop_
_entity.id
_entity.type
_entity.pdbx_description
1 polymer ?
#
loop_
_entity_poly.entity_id
_entity_poly.type
_entity_poly.pdbx_seq_one_letter_code
_entity_poly.pdbx_strand_id
1 'polypeptide(L)'
;MAQSCGALGLPGSDGSFSDVPNARNFVGPTQHCKFTSDYTIFDPLHGLTWKACAQGQTGSDCAGGVAVPMNWADASGGLPGSCSELNTLNGGEGYAGRTNWRIPTVREFASIVHYTNNPHIDNAFFPSKTFTGTPYMTSTVDAKVAGNNWAINFAITPPLNVRIPSITQVTPLGLRCVSGNAMPAPSFVDQLDGTVRDLNTGLLWSQCTEGQGAGCGVTAPTAMDWNTARVNCNGKVLAGKVWRLPNVNELLSIVDYNNAIGILPNIDPAFFPLTANGLYWTSTTYDSNKSFAIGILFSTGATLANDKSGTMMTRCVTTF
;
A
#
# COMPACT_ATOMS: atom_id res chain seq x y z
N MET A 1 -32.94 28.67 19.32
CA MET A 1 -32.71 27.33 18.74
C MET A 1 -31.81 27.50 17.53
N ALA A 2 -30.51 27.32 17.71
CA ALA A 2 -29.54 27.42 16.61
C ALA A 2 -29.42 26.02 15.98
N GLN A 3 -29.86 25.90 14.75
CA GLN A 3 -29.79 24.70 13.94
C GLN A 3 -28.32 24.50 13.54
N SER A 4 -27.66 23.47 14.07
CA SER A 4 -26.32 23.10 13.63
C SER A 4 -26.39 22.64 12.18
N CYS A 5 -25.65 23.29 11.28
CA CYS A 5 -25.32 22.69 9.99
C CYS A 5 -24.55 21.40 10.26
N GLY A 6 -25.23 20.26 10.08
CA GLY A 6 -24.55 18.98 9.99
C GLY A 6 -23.54 19.06 8.86
N ALA A 7 -22.31 18.64 9.13
CA ALA A 7 -21.34 18.38 8.09
C ALA A 7 -21.98 17.39 7.10
N LEU A 8 -22.41 17.89 5.95
CA LEU A 8 -22.77 17.06 4.80
C LEU A 8 -21.48 16.34 4.39
N GLY A 9 -21.26 15.15 4.96
CA GLY A 9 -20.27 14.22 4.47
C GLY A 9 -20.60 13.96 3.00
N LEU A 10 -19.81 14.55 2.11
CA LEU A 10 -20.00 14.35 0.68
C LEU A 10 -19.79 12.85 0.39
N PRO A 11 -20.74 12.16 -0.27
CA PRO A 11 -20.56 10.77 -0.66
C PRO A 11 -19.25 10.60 -1.43
N GLY A 12 -18.42 9.67 -0.99
CA GLY A 12 -17.12 9.41 -1.59
C GLY A 12 -15.94 10.15 -0.98
N SER A 13 -16.05 10.64 0.26
CA SER A 13 -14.92 11.08 1.07
C SER A 13 -14.11 9.89 1.62
N ASP A 14 -12.91 10.17 2.13
CA ASP A 14 -12.00 9.21 2.78
C ASP A 14 -12.67 8.39 3.91
N GLY A 15 -13.54 9.01 4.71
CA GLY A 15 -14.31 8.32 5.75
C GLY A 15 -15.43 7.40 5.24
N SER A 16 -15.77 7.46 3.93
CA SER A 16 -16.80 6.59 3.34
C SER A 16 -16.28 5.18 2.98
N PHE A 17 -14.96 4.96 2.99
CA PHE A 17 -14.32 3.72 2.51
C PHE A 17 -13.18 3.21 3.41
N SER A 18 -13.30 3.40 4.72
CA SER A 18 -12.30 2.93 5.71
C SER A 18 -12.00 1.43 5.63
N ASP A 19 -12.97 0.63 5.18
CA ASP A 19 -12.93 -0.84 5.18
C ASP A 19 -12.90 -1.46 3.77
N VAL A 20 -12.36 -0.74 2.80
CA VAL A 20 -12.35 -1.16 1.39
C VAL A 20 -10.92 -1.27 0.85
N PRO A 21 -10.53 -2.37 0.17
CA PRO A 21 -11.37 -3.50 -0.26
C PRO A 21 -11.86 -4.42 0.86
N ASN A 22 -11.14 -4.47 1.98
CA ASN A 22 -11.50 -5.30 3.13
C ASN A 22 -11.20 -4.54 4.41
N ALA A 23 -12.00 -4.79 5.45
CA ALA A 23 -11.78 -4.24 6.79
C ALA A 23 -10.41 -4.63 7.32
N ARG A 24 -9.67 -3.65 7.87
CA ARG A 24 -8.40 -3.92 8.56
C ARG A 24 -8.69 -4.70 9.84
N ASN A 25 -8.08 -5.86 9.98
CA ASN A 25 -8.23 -6.69 11.16
C ASN A 25 -6.86 -7.25 11.52
N PHE A 26 -6.38 -6.97 12.73
CA PHE A 26 -5.12 -7.46 13.25
C PHE A 26 -5.34 -8.04 14.64
N VAL A 27 -4.56 -9.05 15.00
CA VAL A 27 -4.61 -9.70 16.32
C VAL A 27 -3.22 -9.65 16.95
N GLY A 28 -3.07 -8.91 18.04
CA GLY A 28 -1.82 -8.78 18.80
C GLY A 28 -1.53 -7.35 19.25
N PRO A 29 -0.29 -7.05 19.69
CA PRO A 29 0.83 -7.97 19.83
C PRO A 29 0.55 -9.13 20.80
N THR A 30 0.80 -10.36 20.36
CA THR A 30 0.60 -11.57 21.17
C THR A 30 1.95 -12.17 21.53
N GLN A 31 2.18 -12.38 22.83
CA GLN A 31 3.35 -13.07 23.35
C GLN A 31 3.28 -14.57 23.05
N HIS A 32 4.37 -15.17 22.60
CA HIS A 32 4.45 -16.61 22.42
C HIS A 32 4.53 -17.32 23.80
N CYS A 33 3.80 -18.42 23.97
CA CYS A 33 3.65 -19.10 25.26
C CYS A 33 4.94 -19.75 25.78
N LYS A 34 5.80 -20.27 24.89
CA LYS A 34 7.12 -20.83 25.21
C LYS A 34 8.23 -19.77 25.19
N PHE A 35 8.36 -19.06 24.06
CA PHE A 35 9.34 -17.99 23.86
C PHE A 35 8.77 -16.64 24.28
N THR A 36 8.79 -16.35 25.59
CA THR A 36 8.12 -15.19 26.18
C THR A 36 8.67 -13.82 25.72
N SER A 37 9.80 -13.79 25.02
CA SER A 37 10.32 -12.56 24.41
C SER A 37 9.81 -12.33 22.98
N ASP A 38 9.07 -13.29 22.42
CA ASP A 38 8.64 -13.27 21.03
C ASP A 38 7.20 -12.77 20.93
N TYR A 39 7.03 -11.65 20.24
CA TYR A 39 5.74 -10.98 20.05
C TYR A 39 5.40 -10.90 18.58
N THR A 40 4.19 -11.32 18.24
CA THR A 40 3.71 -11.35 16.85
C THR A 40 2.36 -10.69 16.71
N ILE A 41 2.07 -10.24 15.49
CA ILE A 41 0.77 -9.68 15.09
C ILE A 41 0.26 -10.54 13.94
N PHE A 42 -0.92 -11.12 14.09
CA PHE A 42 -1.54 -11.88 13.03
C PHE A 42 -2.46 -10.99 12.18
N ASP A 43 -2.26 -11.05 10.87
CA ASP A 43 -3.10 -10.46 9.84
C ASP A 43 -3.94 -11.58 9.23
N PRO A 44 -5.18 -11.81 9.73
CA PRO A 44 -6.08 -12.81 9.21
C PRO A 44 -6.53 -12.57 7.77
N LEU A 45 -6.50 -11.32 7.28
CA LEU A 45 -6.95 -10.99 5.94
C LEU A 45 -6.00 -11.58 4.88
N HIS A 46 -4.69 -11.50 5.13
CA HIS A 46 -3.68 -12.00 4.20
C HIS A 46 -3.04 -13.33 4.65
N GLY A 47 -3.39 -13.84 5.84
CA GLY A 47 -2.76 -15.02 6.42
C GLY A 47 -1.28 -14.79 6.80
N LEU A 48 -0.91 -13.53 7.07
CA LEU A 48 0.45 -13.12 7.38
C LEU A 48 0.63 -12.98 8.88
N THR A 49 1.84 -13.28 9.36
CA THR A 49 2.26 -13.05 10.75
C THR A 49 3.44 -12.10 10.75
N TRP A 50 3.27 -10.96 11.40
CA TRP A 50 4.28 -9.92 11.49
C TRP A 50 5.03 -10.02 12.81
N LYS A 51 6.33 -9.73 12.81
CA LYS A 51 7.05 -9.47 14.05
C LYS A 51 6.53 -8.15 14.62
N ALA A 52 6.18 -8.13 15.91
CA ALA A 52 5.54 -6.97 16.54
C ALA A 52 6.44 -5.72 16.56
N CYS A 53 7.75 -5.91 16.61
CA CYS A 53 8.73 -4.83 16.63
C CYS A 53 9.69 -4.90 15.44
N ALA A 54 10.25 -3.75 15.05
CA ALA A 54 11.33 -3.69 14.08
C ALA A 54 12.54 -4.55 14.52
N GLN A 55 13.42 -4.91 13.59
CA GLN A 55 14.67 -5.57 13.95
C GLN A 55 15.54 -4.68 14.84
N GLY A 56 16.19 -5.30 15.83
CA GLY A 56 16.87 -4.61 16.94
C GLY A 56 15.98 -4.28 18.14
N GLN A 57 14.66 -4.47 18.02
CA GLN A 57 13.70 -4.18 19.09
C GLN A 57 12.92 -5.40 19.59
N THR A 58 12.49 -5.30 20.85
CA THR A 58 11.85 -6.37 21.64
C THR A 58 10.80 -5.83 22.60
N GLY A 59 10.02 -6.74 23.19
CA GLY A 59 8.95 -6.43 24.14
C GLY A 59 7.58 -6.22 23.48
N SER A 60 6.54 -6.15 24.32
CA SER A 60 5.15 -5.97 23.86
C SER A 60 4.86 -4.58 23.28
N ASP A 61 5.64 -3.58 23.68
CA ASP A 61 5.49 -2.18 23.26
C ASP A 61 6.71 -1.67 22.47
N CYS A 62 7.63 -2.56 22.11
CA CYS A 62 8.88 -2.25 21.42
C CYS A 62 9.77 -1.24 22.17
N ALA A 63 9.71 -1.17 23.51
CA ALA A 63 10.60 -0.33 24.30
C ALA A 63 11.99 -0.95 24.56
N GLY A 64 12.15 -2.27 24.36
CA GLY A 64 13.42 -2.94 24.53
C GLY A 64 14.29 -2.79 23.28
N GLY A 65 15.49 -2.22 23.43
CA GLY A 65 16.43 -2.03 22.32
C GLY A 65 16.05 -0.88 21.38
N VAL A 66 16.78 -0.76 20.27
CA VAL A 66 16.57 0.27 19.24
C VAL A 66 16.48 -0.37 17.87
N ALA A 67 15.72 0.23 16.95
CA ALA A 67 15.69 -0.27 15.58
C ALA A 67 17.10 -0.16 14.97
N VAL A 68 17.58 -1.24 14.35
CA VAL A 68 18.89 -1.30 13.69
C VAL A 68 18.68 -1.39 12.19
N PRO A 69 18.87 -0.29 11.44
CA PRO A 69 18.76 -0.30 9.99
C PRO A 69 19.86 -1.15 9.34
N MET A 70 19.53 -1.76 8.20
CA MET A 70 20.48 -2.56 7.41
C MET A 70 20.37 -2.20 5.93
N ASN A 71 21.48 -2.27 5.20
CA ASN A 71 21.45 -2.16 3.74
C ASN A 71 20.89 -3.46 3.12
N TRP A 72 20.54 -3.40 1.83
CA TRP A 72 19.92 -4.53 1.14
C TRP A 72 20.80 -5.77 1.09
N ALA A 73 22.10 -5.61 0.80
CA ALA A 73 23.02 -6.74 0.64
C ALA A 73 23.14 -7.56 1.94
N ASP A 74 23.25 -6.88 3.08
CA ASP A 74 23.36 -7.53 4.39
C ASP A 74 22.02 -8.18 4.80
N ALA A 75 20.90 -7.48 4.58
CA ALA A 75 19.57 -7.97 4.91
C ALA A 75 19.18 -9.20 4.07
N SER A 76 19.43 -9.16 2.76
CA SER A 76 19.15 -10.26 1.83
C SER A 76 20.17 -11.41 1.93
N GLY A 77 21.41 -11.11 2.31
CA GLY A 77 22.45 -12.09 2.62
C GLY A 77 22.23 -12.86 3.91
N GLY A 78 21.24 -12.47 4.72
CA GLY A 78 20.90 -13.16 5.96
C GLY A 78 21.88 -12.91 7.11
N LEU A 79 22.58 -11.77 7.10
CA LEU A 79 23.50 -11.40 8.18
C LEU A 79 22.76 -11.17 9.51
N PRO A 80 23.47 -11.16 10.66
CA PRO A 80 22.88 -10.83 11.95
C PRO A 80 22.12 -9.50 11.91
N GLY A 81 20.91 -9.47 12.49
CA GLY A 81 19.95 -8.38 12.41
C GLY A 81 18.89 -8.54 11.30
N SER A 82 19.10 -9.44 10.35
CA SER A 82 18.18 -9.64 9.23
C SER A 82 16.90 -10.40 9.62
N CYS A 83 15.93 -10.46 8.70
CA CYS A 83 14.77 -11.32 8.87
C CYS A 83 15.09 -12.80 8.86
N SER A 84 16.15 -13.22 8.18
CA SER A 84 16.57 -14.62 8.09
C SER A 84 17.13 -15.13 9.43
N GLU A 85 17.73 -14.26 10.24
CA GLU A 85 18.23 -14.61 11.58
C GLU A 85 17.11 -15.15 12.47
N LEU A 86 15.90 -14.59 12.37
CA LEU A 86 14.72 -15.04 13.11
C LEU A 86 14.44 -16.54 12.92
N ASN A 87 14.81 -17.11 11.78
CA ASN A 87 14.58 -18.52 11.48
C ASN A 87 15.51 -19.48 12.25
N THR A 88 16.58 -18.94 12.84
CA THR A 88 17.59 -19.73 13.58
C THR A 88 17.49 -19.59 15.10
N LEU A 89 16.66 -18.65 15.57
CA LEU A 89 16.46 -18.39 16.99
C LEU A 89 15.84 -19.59 17.73
N ASN A 90 15.83 -19.50 19.06
CA ASN A 90 15.15 -20.48 19.92
C ASN A 90 15.64 -21.92 19.72
N GLY A 91 16.95 -22.10 19.51
CA GLY A 91 17.55 -23.41 19.25
C GLY A 91 17.17 -24.03 17.91
N GLY A 92 16.81 -23.20 16.92
CA GLY A 92 16.39 -23.64 15.59
C GLY A 92 14.87 -23.82 15.43
N GLU A 93 14.08 -23.63 16.49
CA GLU A 93 12.61 -23.57 16.38
C GLU A 93 12.11 -22.26 15.76
N GLY A 94 12.98 -21.25 15.66
CA GLY A 94 12.71 -19.95 15.07
C GLY A 94 11.88 -19.03 15.97
N TYR A 95 11.80 -17.76 15.59
CA TYR A 95 11.10 -16.72 16.34
C TYR A 95 9.60 -17.02 16.36
N ALA A 96 9.02 -17.06 17.56
CA ALA A 96 7.64 -17.48 17.81
C ALA A 96 7.29 -18.84 17.20
N GLY A 97 8.25 -19.79 17.17
CA GLY A 97 8.07 -21.13 16.63
C GLY A 97 7.94 -21.18 15.10
N ARG A 98 8.47 -20.16 14.39
CA ARG A 98 8.38 -20.02 12.93
C ARG A 98 9.76 -19.86 12.31
N THR A 99 10.00 -20.59 11.22
CA THR A 99 11.30 -20.65 10.51
C THR A 99 11.22 -20.16 9.06
N ASN A 100 10.15 -19.46 8.70
CA ASN A 100 9.92 -18.88 7.37
C ASN A 100 9.76 -17.35 7.41
N TRP A 101 10.43 -16.68 8.35
CA TRP A 101 10.55 -15.23 8.40
C TRP A 101 11.36 -14.70 7.22
N ARG A 102 10.88 -13.61 6.64
CA ARG A 102 11.46 -12.96 5.48
C ARG A 102 11.18 -11.46 5.49
N ILE A 103 11.90 -10.76 4.63
CA ILE A 103 11.60 -9.36 4.30
C ILE A 103 10.27 -9.35 3.51
N PRO A 104 9.28 -8.51 3.88
CA PRO A 104 8.00 -8.44 3.19
C PRO A 104 8.17 -7.83 1.80
N THR A 105 7.34 -8.25 0.84
CA THR A 105 7.22 -7.55 -0.45
C THR A 105 6.58 -6.18 -0.28
N VAL A 106 6.70 -5.31 -1.28
CA VAL A 106 6.03 -3.99 -1.26
C VAL A 106 4.52 -4.11 -1.12
N ARG A 107 3.89 -5.12 -1.72
CA ARG A 107 2.45 -5.36 -1.61
C ARG A 107 2.04 -5.75 -0.20
N GLU A 108 2.78 -6.68 0.42
CA GLU A 108 2.53 -7.10 1.79
C GLU A 108 2.69 -5.93 2.76
N PHE A 109 3.73 -5.13 2.58
CA PHE A 109 3.99 -4.03 3.50
C PHE A 109 3.03 -2.85 3.28
N ALA A 110 2.63 -2.57 2.05
CA ALA A 110 1.58 -1.60 1.74
C ALA A 110 0.22 -1.99 2.37
N SER A 111 -0.07 -3.29 2.52
CA SER A 111 -1.33 -3.76 3.12
C SER A 111 -1.53 -3.29 4.57
N ILE A 112 -0.43 -3.08 5.32
CA ILE A 112 -0.49 -2.60 6.71
C ILE A 112 -0.38 -1.08 6.84
N VAL A 113 -0.18 -0.35 5.74
CA VAL A 113 -0.13 1.13 5.76
C VAL A 113 -1.53 1.70 5.94
N HIS A 114 -1.77 2.41 7.03
CA HIS A 114 -3.03 3.12 7.25
C HIS A 114 -2.87 4.61 6.92
N TYR A 115 -3.28 4.99 5.72
CA TYR A 115 -2.92 6.27 5.11
C TYR A 115 -3.49 7.53 5.79
N THR A 116 -4.48 7.38 6.67
CA THR A 116 -5.12 8.46 7.42
C THR A 116 -4.62 8.62 8.85
N ASN A 117 -3.73 7.73 9.32
CA ASN A 117 -3.09 7.82 10.64
C ASN A 117 -1.74 8.52 10.56
N ASN A 118 -1.27 9.11 11.66
CA ASN A 118 0.12 9.53 11.80
C ASN A 118 0.70 8.98 13.13
N PRO A 119 1.67 8.05 13.10
CA PRO A 119 2.26 7.40 11.92
C PRO A 119 1.24 6.57 11.12
N HIS A 120 1.53 6.31 9.85
CA HIS A 120 0.62 5.70 8.86
C HIS A 120 0.45 4.19 9.04
N ILE A 121 0.14 3.76 10.26
CA ILE A 121 -0.05 2.36 10.65
C ILE A 121 -0.97 2.31 11.86
N ASP A 122 -1.59 1.16 12.11
CA ASP A 122 -2.46 0.98 13.28
C ASP A 122 -1.64 0.73 14.54
N ASN A 123 -1.31 1.83 15.24
CA ASN A 123 -0.42 1.82 16.40
C ASN A 123 -0.91 0.94 17.57
N ALA A 124 -2.22 0.69 17.66
CA ALA A 124 -2.76 -0.24 18.64
C ALA A 124 -2.21 -1.67 18.48
N PHE A 125 -1.88 -2.06 17.25
CA PHE A 125 -1.35 -3.38 16.92
C PHE A 125 0.14 -3.35 16.63
N PHE A 126 0.64 -2.27 16.00
CA PHE A 126 2.03 -2.10 15.61
C PHE A 126 2.68 -0.97 16.43
N PRO A 127 3.25 -1.26 17.62
CA PRO A 127 3.70 -0.23 18.56
C PRO A 127 4.72 0.74 17.95
N SER A 128 4.50 2.04 18.16
CA SER A 128 5.11 3.15 17.41
C SER A 128 6.31 3.83 18.06
N LYS A 129 6.97 3.25 19.07
CA LYS A 129 8.13 3.92 19.69
C LYS A 129 9.31 4.15 18.70
N THR A 130 9.20 3.70 17.45
CA THR A 130 10.28 3.66 16.44
C THR A 130 9.95 4.06 15.00
N PHE A 131 8.84 4.73 14.73
CA PHE A 131 8.67 5.36 13.41
C PHE A 131 9.37 6.72 13.38
N THR A 132 10.72 6.70 13.36
CA THR A 132 11.61 7.88 13.47
C THR A 132 11.99 8.50 12.12
N GLY A 133 11.13 8.39 11.10
CA GLY A 133 11.38 8.91 9.76
C GLY A 133 12.29 8.04 8.87
N THR A 134 12.81 6.91 9.38
CA THR A 134 13.53 5.93 8.57
C THR A 134 12.55 5.06 7.77
N PRO A 135 12.66 4.96 6.44
CA PRO A 135 11.85 4.04 5.66
C PRO A 135 12.19 2.59 5.98
N TYR A 136 11.22 1.70 5.77
CA TYR A 136 11.36 0.28 5.99
C TYR A 136 11.54 -0.46 4.67
N MET A 137 12.52 -1.37 4.62
CA MET A 137 12.85 -2.14 3.43
C MET A 137 11.74 -3.13 3.07
N THR A 138 11.46 -3.25 1.78
CA THR A 138 10.71 -4.36 1.20
C THR A 138 11.67 -5.28 0.45
N SER A 139 11.29 -6.51 0.14
CA SER A 139 12.06 -7.43 -0.71
C SER A 139 11.82 -7.23 -2.20
N THR A 140 11.04 -6.20 -2.59
CA THR A 140 10.71 -5.95 -3.99
C THR A 140 11.73 -4.98 -4.58
N VAL A 141 12.54 -5.47 -5.52
CA VAL A 141 13.47 -4.63 -6.29
C VAL A 141 12.70 -3.67 -7.20
N ASP A 142 13.26 -2.49 -7.46
CA ASP A 142 12.71 -1.60 -8.47
C ASP A 142 13.13 -2.11 -9.86
N ALA A 143 12.18 -2.73 -10.56
CA ALA A 143 12.42 -3.32 -11.87
C ALA A 143 12.89 -2.30 -12.94
N LYS A 144 12.66 -0.99 -12.72
CA LYS A 144 13.02 0.09 -13.65
C LYS A 144 14.31 0.79 -13.28
N VAL A 145 14.76 0.68 -12.02
CA VAL A 145 15.96 1.35 -11.52
C VAL A 145 16.90 0.32 -10.90
N ALA A 146 17.88 -0.12 -11.68
CA ALA A 146 18.88 -1.08 -11.24
C ALA A 146 19.61 -0.59 -9.97
N GLY A 147 19.76 -1.46 -8.98
CA GLY A 147 20.38 -1.12 -7.70
C GLY A 147 19.45 -0.42 -6.71
N ASN A 148 18.15 -0.30 -7.00
CA ASN A 148 17.15 0.18 -6.07
C ASN A 148 16.17 -0.93 -5.62
N ASN A 149 15.54 -0.71 -4.48
CA ASN A 149 14.39 -1.46 -4.01
C ASN A 149 13.30 -0.53 -3.48
N TRP A 150 12.07 -1.02 -3.48
CA TRP A 150 10.96 -0.31 -2.86
C TRP A 150 11.08 -0.33 -1.34
N ALA A 151 10.65 0.76 -0.73
CA ALA A 151 10.55 0.90 0.72
C ALA A 151 9.19 1.48 1.11
N ILE A 152 8.82 1.36 2.38
CA ILE A 152 7.62 1.98 2.95
C ILE A 152 8.03 3.01 4.00
N ASN A 153 7.53 4.23 3.87
CA ASN A 153 7.66 5.24 4.89
C ASN A 153 6.35 5.41 5.68
N PHE A 154 6.37 4.97 6.94
CA PHE A 154 5.25 5.11 7.87
C PHE A 154 5.21 6.48 8.56
N ALA A 155 6.34 7.18 8.65
CA ALA A 155 6.46 8.49 9.30
C ALA A 155 7.02 9.51 8.31
N ILE A 156 6.11 10.23 7.66
CA ILE A 156 6.46 11.32 6.75
C ILE A 156 6.39 12.65 7.49
N THR A 157 7.38 13.50 7.27
CA THR A 157 7.39 14.90 7.69
C THR A 157 7.37 15.79 6.44
N PRO A 158 6.51 16.81 6.37
CA PRO A 158 6.49 17.76 5.24
C PRO A 158 7.87 18.37 4.93
N PRO A 159 8.16 18.79 3.68
CA PRO A 159 7.22 19.01 2.59
C PRO A 159 7.12 17.86 1.55
N LEU A 160 8.09 16.93 1.48
CA LEU A 160 8.05 15.79 0.55
C LEU A 160 7.45 14.56 1.23
N ASN A 161 6.29 14.11 0.76
CA ASN A 161 5.48 13.07 1.41
C ASN A 161 5.38 11.81 0.55
N VAL A 162 6.53 11.25 0.16
CA VAL A 162 6.60 9.98 -0.58
C VAL A 162 6.45 8.82 0.40
N ARG A 163 5.40 8.02 0.24
CA ARG A 163 5.09 6.91 1.15
C ARG A 163 5.66 5.58 0.69
N ILE A 164 5.74 5.38 -0.62
CA ILE A 164 6.37 4.23 -1.24
C ILE A 164 7.49 4.74 -2.16
N PRO A 165 8.69 5.04 -1.62
CA PRO A 165 9.83 5.46 -2.42
C PRO A 165 10.62 4.28 -3.00
N SER A 166 11.29 4.54 -4.12
CA SER A 166 12.39 3.72 -4.64
C SER A 166 13.70 4.24 -4.03
N ILE A 167 14.43 3.38 -3.33
CA ILE A 167 15.64 3.74 -2.58
C ILE A 167 16.81 2.86 -3.03
N THR A 168 18.00 3.44 -3.08
CA THR A 168 19.25 2.74 -3.40
C THR A 168 19.56 1.66 -2.36
N GLN A 169 19.95 0.48 -2.85
CA GLN A 169 20.21 -0.72 -2.06
C GLN A 169 21.35 -0.57 -1.03
N VAL A 170 22.22 0.44 -1.17
CA VAL A 170 23.27 0.72 -0.16
C VAL A 170 22.75 1.51 1.04
N THR A 171 21.57 2.10 0.95
CA THR A 171 20.98 2.89 2.05
C THR A 171 20.49 1.95 3.15
N PRO A 172 20.93 2.14 4.41
CA PRO A 172 20.40 1.38 5.53
C PRO A 172 18.94 1.75 5.80
N LEU A 173 18.06 0.73 5.84
CA LEU A 173 16.62 0.89 6.06
C LEU A 173 16.15 0.04 7.24
N GLY A 174 15.05 0.43 7.87
CA GLY A 174 14.43 -0.36 8.93
C GLY A 174 13.91 -1.70 8.40
N LEU A 175 13.96 -2.74 9.25
CA LEU A 175 13.39 -4.06 8.91
C LEU A 175 12.24 -4.40 9.84
N ARG A 176 11.13 -4.85 9.27
CA ARG A 176 10.05 -5.53 9.99
C ARG A 176 9.70 -6.77 9.21
N CYS A 177 9.84 -7.91 9.86
CA CYS A 177 9.77 -9.20 9.20
C CYS A 177 8.35 -9.75 9.19
N VAL A 178 8.07 -10.54 8.17
CA VAL A 178 6.81 -11.24 8.00
C VAL A 178 7.07 -12.75 7.83
N SER A 179 6.13 -13.57 8.28
CA SER A 179 6.08 -15.02 8.13
C SER A 179 4.70 -15.41 7.59
N GLY A 180 4.63 -16.52 6.85
CA GLY A 180 3.40 -16.99 6.22
C GLY A 180 3.53 -17.12 4.70
N ASN A 181 2.45 -17.59 4.08
CA ASN A 181 2.39 -17.70 2.62
C ASN A 181 2.48 -16.30 1.99
N ALA A 182 3.17 -16.20 0.86
CA ALA A 182 3.17 -14.95 0.10
C ALA A 182 1.74 -14.58 -0.31
N MET A 183 1.44 -13.29 -0.33
CA MET A 183 0.18 -12.81 -0.93
C MET A 183 0.04 -13.33 -2.36
N PRO A 184 -1.18 -13.70 -2.79
CA PRO A 184 -1.39 -14.17 -4.15
C PRO A 184 -0.98 -13.12 -5.18
N ALA A 185 -0.56 -13.60 -6.36
CA ALA A 185 -0.39 -12.75 -7.52
C ALA A 185 -1.72 -12.06 -7.89
N PRO A 186 -1.69 -10.88 -8.54
CA PRO A 186 -2.92 -10.26 -9.03
C PRO A 186 -3.70 -11.22 -9.91
N SER A 187 -5.02 -11.21 -9.79
CA SER A 187 -5.89 -12.12 -10.52
C SER A 187 -7.09 -11.34 -11.04
N PHE A 188 -7.17 -11.19 -12.36
CA PHE A 188 -8.16 -10.35 -13.02
C PHE A 188 -8.98 -11.15 -14.02
N VAL A 189 -10.23 -10.72 -14.23
CA VAL A 189 -11.13 -11.26 -15.25
C VAL A 189 -11.81 -10.09 -15.97
N ASP A 190 -11.57 -9.97 -17.28
CA ASP A 190 -12.33 -9.06 -18.14
C ASP A 190 -13.78 -9.54 -18.24
N GLN A 191 -14.73 -8.68 -17.90
CA GLN A 191 -16.17 -8.98 -17.98
C GLN A 191 -16.74 -8.76 -19.39
N LEU A 192 -15.92 -8.28 -20.34
CA LEU A 192 -16.30 -8.00 -21.74
C LEU A 192 -17.37 -6.91 -21.89
N ASP A 193 -17.56 -6.08 -20.86
CA ASP A 193 -18.49 -4.95 -20.83
C ASP A 193 -17.80 -3.61 -20.52
N GLY A 194 -16.46 -3.58 -20.65
CA GLY A 194 -15.61 -2.44 -20.28
C GLY A 194 -15.22 -2.40 -18.80
N THR A 195 -15.44 -3.50 -18.06
CA THR A 195 -15.04 -3.66 -16.66
C THR A 195 -14.10 -4.84 -16.43
N VAL A 196 -13.26 -4.74 -15.40
CA VAL A 196 -12.29 -5.77 -15.00
C VAL A 196 -12.55 -6.13 -13.54
N ARG A 197 -12.86 -7.40 -13.28
CA ARG A 197 -13.03 -7.92 -11.92
C ARG A 197 -11.69 -8.34 -11.34
N ASP A 198 -11.37 -7.84 -10.16
CA ASP A 198 -10.25 -8.32 -9.35
C ASP A 198 -10.74 -9.45 -8.41
N LEU A 199 -10.22 -10.65 -8.61
CA LEU A 199 -10.61 -11.84 -7.84
C LEU A 199 -10.03 -11.85 -6.43
N ASN A 200 -8.95 -11.12 -6.16
CA ASN A 200 -8.33 -11.06 -4.84
C ASN A 200 -9.06 -10.08 -3.92
N THR A 201 -9.53 -8.95 -4.46
CA THR A 201 -10.19 -7.89 -3.69
C THR A 201 -11.71 -7.90 -3.81
N GLY A 202 -12.27 -8.58 -4.82
CA GLY A 202 -13.70 -8.54 -5.13
C GLY A 202 -14.15 -7.22 -5.76
N LEU A 203 -13.22 -6.31 -6.06
CA LEU A 203 -13.50 -5.03 -6.70
C LEU A 203 -13.76 -5.20 -8.20
N LEU A 204 -14.51 -4.26 -8.76
CA LEU A 204 -14.74 -4.12 -10.18
C LEU A 204 -14.21 -2.77 -10.65
N TRP A 205 -13.34 -2.79 -11.65
CA TRP A 205 -12.62 -1.62 -12.15
C TRP A 205 -13.13 -1.21 -13.52
N SER A 206 -13.13 0.10 -13.81
CA SER A 206 -13.25 0.55 -15.20
C SER A 206 -12.00 0.10 -15.94
N GLN A 207 -12.18 -0.48 -17.14
CA GLN A 207 -11.06 -1.03 -17.92
C GLN A 207 -10.14 0.07 -18.48
N CYS A 208 -10.71 1.22 -18.85
CA CYS A 208 -9.99 2.34 -19.45
C CYS A 208 -9.71 3.47 -18.45
N THR A 209 -8.64 4.22 -18.68
CA THR A 209 -8.46 5.52 -18.03
C THR A 209 -9.59 6.46 -18.47
N GLU A 210 -10.09 7.27 -17.53
CA GLU A 210 -11.21 8.16 -17.83
C GLU A 210 -10.88 9.11 -18.99
N GLY A 211 -11.85 9.27 -19.89
CA GLY A 211 -11.71 10.04 -21.12
C GLY A 211 -11.27 9.25 -22.36
N GLN A 212 -10.88 7.97 -22.26
CA GLN A 212 -10.39 7.21 -23.44
C GLN A 212 -11.46 6.57 -24.34
N GLY A 213 -12.72 6.56 -23.90
CA GLY A 213 -13.83 5.93 -24.64
C GLY A 213 -13.74 4.40 -24.71
N ALA A 214 -14.52 3.80 -25.62
CA ALA A 214 -14.58 2.35 -25.80
C ALA A 214 -13.24 1.78 -26.29
N GLY A 215 -12.85 0.59 -25.81
CA GLY A 215 -11.57 -0.04 -26.19
C GLY A 215 -10.32 0.72 -25.74
N CYS A 216 -10.46 1.72 -24.87
CA CYS A 216 -9.39 2.49 -24.25
C CYS A 216 -8.50 3.30 -25.21
N GLY A 217 -8.92 3.50 -26.46
CA GLY A 217 -8.12 4.17 -27.48
C GLY A 217 -8.89 5.06 -28.45
N VAL A 218 -10.19 5.27 -28.26
CA VAL A 218 -11.01 6.12 -29.14
C VAL A 218 -10.66 7.60 -28.97
N THR A 219 -10.35 8.01 -27.74
CA THR A 219 -9.96 9.37 -27.37
C THR A 219 -8.75 9.36 -26.44
N ALA A 220 -8.12 10.52 -26.28
CA ALA A 220 -7.04 10.69 -25.32
C ALA A 220 -7.58 10.65 -23.87
N PRO A 221 -6.80 10.14 -22.90
CA PRO A 221 -7.17 10.21 -21.49
C PRO A 221 -7.33 11.66 -21.04
N THR A 222 -8.31 11.93 -20.20
CA THR A 222 -8.60 13.28 -19.70
C THR A 222 -8.06 13.44 -18.28
N ALA A 223 -7.11 14.35 -18.10
CA ALA A 223 -6.66 14.76 -16.77
C ALA A 223 -7.63 15.76 -16.16
N MET A 224 -7.93 15.62 -14.87
CA MET A 224 -8.91 16.46 -14.17
C MET A 224 -8.49 16.73 -12.73
N ASP A 225 -9.00 17.81 -12.14
CA ASP A 225 -8.78 18.09 -10.72
C ASP A 225 -9.44 17.05 -9.82
N TRP A 226 -9.07 17.02 -8.54
CA TRP A 226 -9.52 15.97 -7.62
C TRP A 226 -11.04 15.95 -7.40
N ASN A 227 -11.67 17.13 -7.34
CA ASN A 227 -13.13 17.21 -7.15
C ASN A 227 -13.86 16.75 -8.42
N THR A 228 -13.37 17.18 -9.59
CA THR A 228 -13.88 16.76 -10.89
C THR A 228 -13.71 15.25 -11.09
N ALA A 229 -12.58 14.66 -10.69
CA ALA A 229 -12.36 13.21 -10.71
C ALA A 229 -13.40 12.43 -9.90
N ARG A 230 -13.68 12.90 -8.68
CA ARG A 230 -14.68 12.28 -7.80
C ARG A 230 -16.09 12.38 -8.39
N VAL A 231 -16.47 13.55 -8.91
CA VAL A 231 -17.77 13.75 -9.55
C VAL A 231 -17.90 12.91 -10.82
N ASN A 232 -16.84 12.84 -11.64
CA ASN A 232 -16.79 12.05 -12.85
C ASN A 232 -17.04 10.56 -12.56
N CYS A 233 -16.32 9.99 -11.59
CA CYS A 233 -16.56 8.60 -11.19
C CYS A 233 -17.96 8.40 -10.61
N ASN A 234 -18.44 9.28 -9.73
CA ASN A 234 -19.78 9.13 -9.15
C ASN A 234 -20.91 9.22 -10.19
N GLY A 235 -20.69 9.97 -11.28
CA GLY A 235 -21.63 10.12 -12.40
C GLY A 235 -21.44 9.11 -13.53
N LYS A 236 -20.48 8.18 -13.41
CA LYS A 236 -20.15 7.24 -14.49
C LYS A 236 -21.28 6.25 -14.74
N VAL A 237 -21.72 6.16 -15.99
CA VAL A 237 -22.71 5.17 -16.45
C VAL A 237 -22.00 4.07 -17.20
N LEU A 238 -21.66 2.99 -16.49
CA LEU A 238 -20.99 1.80 -17.06
C LEU A 238 -21.49 0.54 -16.32
N ALA A 239 -21.87 -0.48 -17.08
CA ALA A 239 -22.34 -1.78 -16.58
C ALA A 239 -23.48 -1.71 -15.52
N GLY A 240 -24.25 -0.62 -15.49
CA GLY A 240 -25.32 -0.41 -14.50
C GLY A 240 -24.84 -0.30 -13.05
N LYS A 241 -23.56 -0.01 -12.81
CA LYS A 241 -22.97 0.08 -11.47
C LYS A 241 -22.91 1.52 -10.95
N VAL A 242 -22.79 1.65 -9.62
CA VAL A 242 -22.49 2.92 -8.95
C VAL A 242 -20.99 3.00 -8.72
N TRP A 243 -20.35 3.89 -9.46
CA TRP A 243 -18.90 4.04 -9.48
C TRP A 243 -18.43 5.09 -8.49
N ARG A 244 -17.14 5.04 -8.15
CA ARG A 244 -16.47 6.00 -7.29
C ARG A 244 -14.99 6.08 -7.59
N LEU A 245 -14.37 7.14 -7.07
CA LEU A 245 -12.91 7.27 -7.08
C LEU A 245 -12.31 6.28 -6.07
N PRO A 246 -11.34 5.45 -6.46
CA PRO A 246 -10.71 4.46 -5.58
C PRO A 246 -9.94 5.14 -4.46
N ASN A 247 -9.93 4.55 -3.28
CA ASN A 247 -8.99 4.92 -2.24
C ASN A 247 -7.58 4.40 -2.60
N VAL A 248 -6.56 4.86 -1.87
CA VAL A 248 -5.16 4.50 -2.14
C VAL A 248 -4.86 3.00 -2.04
N ASN A 249 -5.46 2.28 -1.09
CA ASN A 249 -5.23 0.83 -0.94
C ASN A 249 -5.82 0.06 -2.13
N GLU A 250 -6.99 0.47 -2.60
CA GLU A 250 -7.62 -0.12 -3.78
C GLU A 250 -6.78 0.13 -5.03
N LEU A 251 -6.35 1.38 -5.28
CA LEU A 251 -5.59 1.66 -6.49
C LEU A 251 -4.19 1.00 -6.45
N LEU A 252 -3.59 0.82 -5.27
CA LEU A 252 -2.35 0.04 -5.11
C LEU A 252 -2.54 -1.45 -5.41
N SER A 253 -3.75 -2.00 -5.23
CA SER A 253 -4.01 -3.44 -5.47
C SER A 253 -3.81 -3.85 -6.94
N ILE A 254 -3.95 -2.90 -7.87
CA ILE A 254 -3.76 -3.11 -9.31
C ILE A 254 -2.38 -2.68 -9.82
N VAL A 255 -1.49 -2.18 -8.95
CA VAL A 255 -0.12 -1.81 -9.34
C VAL A 255 0.75 -3.06 -9.45
N ASP A 256 1.46 -3.19 -10.58
CA ASP A 256 2.46 -4.22 -10.81
C ASP A 256 3.89 -3.68 -10.69
N TYR A 257 4.55 -4.00 -9.58
CA TYR A 257 5.92 -3.58 -9.29
C TYR A 257 6.99 -4.40 -10.02
N ASN A 258 6.62 -5.44 -10.79
CA ASN A 258 7.58 -6.29 -11.51
C ASN A 258 7.84 -5.81 -12.95
N ASN A 259 7.15 -4.78 -13.44
CA ASN A 259 7.32 -4.29 -14.79
C ASN A 259 8.66 -3.54 -14.94
N ALA A 260 9.59 -4.15 -15.68
CA ALA A 260 10.92 -3.58 -15.95
C ALA A 260 10.96 -2.57 -17.11
N ILE A 261 9.88 -2.42 -17.88
CA ILE A 261 9.85 -1.56 -19.07
C ILE A 261 9.53 -0.12 -18.65
N GLY A 262 10.57 0.73 -18.60
CA GLY A 262 10.49 2.10 -18.04
C GLY A 262 9.41 3.01 -18.63
N ILE A 263 9.07 2.84 -19.91
CA ILE A 263 8.08 3.66 -20.61
C ILE A 263 6.63 3.22 -20.37
N LEU A 264 6.42 1.98 -19.88
CA LEU A 264 5.09 1.42 -19.66
C LEU A 264 4.62 1.72 -18.23
N PRO A 265 3.30 1.84 -18.00
CA PRO A 265 2.75 1.92 -16.65
C PRO A 265 2.91 0.58 -15.90
N ASN A 266 3.00 0.65 -14.57
CA ASN A 266 3.09 -0.46 -13.63
C ASN A 266 1.70 -1.03 -13.35
N ILE A 267 1.12 -1.69 -14.35
CA ILE A 267 -0.17 -2.38 -14.30
C ILE A 267 -0.20 -3.45 -15.40
N ASP A 268 -1.02 -4.48 -15.24
CA ASP A 268 -1.18 -5.54 -16.25
C ASP A 268 -1.88 -4.98 -17.52
N PRO A 269 -1.17 -4.90 -18.66
CA PRO A 269 -1.73 -4.33 -19.89
C PRO A 269 -2.74 -5.25 -20.58
N ALA A 270 -2.81 -6.54 -20.22
CA ALA A 270 -3.80 -7.46 -20.76
C ALA A 270 -5.21 -7.13 -20.27
N PHE A 271 -5.32 -6.64 -19.04
CA PHE A 271 -6.59 -6.24 -18.44
C PHE A 271 -6.82 -4.73 -18.45
N PHE A 272 -5.77 -3.92 -18.39
CA PHE A 272 -5.86 -2.46 -18.38
C PHE A 272 -5.11 -1.85 -19.58
N PRO A 273 -5.60 -2.09 -20.81
CA PRO A 273 -4.91 -1.68 -22.02
C PRO A 273 -4.83 -0.16 -22.12
N LEU A 274 -3.74 0.32 -22.74
CA LEU A 274 -3.52 1.75 -23.02
C LEU A 274 -3.62 2.65 -21.77
N THR A 275 -3.39 2.10 -20.57
CA THR A 275 -3.36 2.90 -19.34
C THR A 275 -2.40 4.07 -19.52
N ALA A 276 -2.90 5.29 -19.33
CA ALA A 276 -2.08 6.49 -19.45
C ALA A 276 -0.93 6.45 -18.44
N ASN A 277 0.30 6.70 -18.87
CA ASN A 277 1.44 6.73 -17.96
C ASN A 277 1.48 8.09 -17.24
N GLY A 278 1.25 8.10 -15.92
CA GLY A 278 1.16 9.34 -15.15
C GLY A 278 0.65 9.15 -13.72
N LEU A 279 0.36 10.26 -13.05
CA LEU A 279 -0.27 10.26 -11.73
C LEU A 279 -1.77 9.99 -11.84
N TYR A 280 -2.28 9.16 -10.94
CA TYR A 280 -3.70 8.87 -10.80
C TYR A 280 -4.20 9.32 -9.44
N TRP A 281 -5.37 9.97 -9.46
CA TRP A 281 -6.04 10.37 -8.24
C TRP A 281 -6.55 9.16 -7.44
N THR A 282 -6.45 9.29 -6.11
CA THR A 282 -7.21 8.47 -5.17
C THR A 282 -8.16 9.36 -4.38
N SER A 283 -9.22 8.80 -3.79
CA SER A 283 -10.14 9.50 -2.88
C SER A 283 -9.52 9.77 -1.50
N THR A 284 -8.33 9.26 -1.22
CA THR A 284 -7.66 9.42 0.07
C THR A 284 -7.08 10.83 0.20
N THR A 285 -7.64 11.63 1.11
CA THR A 285 -7.10 12.95 1.44
C THR A 285 -5.78 12.80 2.21
N TYR A 286 -4.83 13.69 1.95
CA TYR A 286 -3.59 13.72 2.72
C TYR A 286 -3.87 14.15 4.17
N ASP A 287 -3.46 13.34 5.14
CA ASP A 287 -3.73 13.52 6.57
C ASP A 287 -3.16 14.85 7.09
N SER A 288 -1.92 15.18 6.73
CA SER A 288 -1.22 16.36 7.25
C SER A 288 -1.59 17.67 6.53
N ASN A 289 -2.19 17.62 5.34
CA ASN A 289 -2.71 18.79 4.64
C ASN A 289 -3.93 18.44 3.78
N LYS A 290 -5.12 18.90 4.22
CA LYS A 290 -6.41 18.54 3.59
C LYS A 290 -6.65 19.16 2.22
N SER A 291 -5.86 20.17 1.83
CA SER A 291 -5.82 20.70 0.46
C SER A 291 -5.13 19.76 -0.53
N PHE A 292 -4.48 18.70 -0.03
CA PHE A 292 -3.80 17.70 -0.84
C PHE A 292 -4.55 16.36 -0.78
N ALA A 293 -4.37 15.54 -1.81
CA ALA A 293 -4.82 14.16 -1.86
C ALA A 293 -3.66 13.24 -2.24
N ILE A 294 -3.79 11.96 -1.91
CA ILE A 294 -2.82 10.94 -2.28
C ILE A 294 -3.06 10.54 -3.74
N GLY A 295 -1.98 10.49 -4.51
CA GLY A 295 -1.96 9.98 -5.88
C GLY A 295 -0.90 8.89 -6.05
N ILE A 296 -1.11 8.04 -7.05
CA ILE A 296 -0.18 6.96 -7.40
C ILE A 296 0.40 7.24 -8.77
N LEU A 297 1.73 7.27 -8.87
CA LEU A 297 2.43 7.47 -10.12
C LEU A 297 2.58 6.12 -10.83
N PHE A 298 1.80 5.86 -11.87
CA PHE A 298 1.85 4.57 -12.57
C PHE A 298 3.16 4.32 -13.32
N SER A 299 3.99 5.33 -13.58
CA SER A 299 5.32 5.09 -14.16
C SER A 299 6.25 4.33 -13.20
N THR A 300 5.99 4.36 -11.90
CA THR A 300 6.87 3.75 -10.89
C THR A 300 6.13 2.96 -9.80
N GLY A 301 4.86 3.25 -9.51
CA GLY A 301 4.12 2.73 -8.35
C GLY A 301 4.35 3.55 -7.07
N ALA A 302 5.06 4.68 -7.17
CA ALA A 302 5.27 5.57 -6.02
C ALA A 302 3.97 6.26 -5.58
N THR A 303 3.82 6.41 -4.27
CA THR A 303 2.66 7.08 -3.65
C THR A 303 3.03 8.46 -3.12
N LEU A 304 2.31 9.49 -3.55
CA LEU A 304 2.68 10.90 -3.41
C LEU A 304 1.49 11.76 -2.97
N ALA A 305 1.71 12.79 -2.17
CA ALA A 305 0.68 13.80 -1.88
C ALA A 305 0.73 14.93 -2.91
N ASN A 306 -0.43 15.33 -3.43
CA ASN A 306 -0.54 16.34 -4.49
C ASN A 306 -1.69 17.32 -4.24
N ASP A 307 -1.53 18.56 -4.69
CA ASP A 307 -2.55 19.61 -4.53
C ASP A 307 -3.83 19.25 -5.29
N LYS A 308 -4.98 19.29 -4.61
CA LYS A 308 -6.28 18.90 -5.18
C LYS A 308 -6.71 19.76 -6.38
N SER A 309 -6.12 20.94 -6.57
CA SER A 309 -6.35 21.82 -7.74
C SER A 309 -5.55 21.42 -8.98
N GLY A 310 -4.51 20.58 -8.84
CA GLY A 310 -3.75 20.04 -9.96
C GLY A 310 -4.57 19.03 -10.77
N THR A 311 -4.20 18.79 -12.02
CA THR A 311 -4.90 17.83 -12.90
C THR A 311 -4.15 16.51 -12.99
N MET A 312 -4.86 15.38 -12.83
CA MET A 312 -4.29 14.03 -12.91
C MET A 312 -5.24 13.05 -13.60
N MET A 313 -4.73 11.88 -13.95
CA MET A 313 -5.52 10.81 -14.55
C MET A 313 -6.44 10.19 -13.51
N THR A 314 -7.51 9.55 -13.98
CA THR A 314 -8.52 8.94 -13.13
C THR A 314 -8.89 7.56 -13.66
N ARG A 315 -9.14 6.62 -12.76
CA ARG A 315 -9.75 5.32 -13.01
C ARG A 315 -10.76 5.09 -11.91
N CYS A 316 -11.95 4.61 -12.26
CA CYS A 316 -13.03 4.42 -11.30
C CYS A 316 -13.10 2.97 -10.85
N VAL A 317 -13.63 2.78 -9.64
CA VAL A 317 -13.84 1.47 -9.04
C VAL A 317 -15.26 1.37 -8.49
N THR A 318 -15.75 0.14 -8.33
CA THR A 318 -17.00 -0.18 -7.66
C THR A 318 -16.87 -1.56 -7.00
N THR A 319 -17.87 -1.95 -6.22
CA THR A 319 -18.03 -3.32 -5.72
C THR A 319 -18.68 -4.18 -6.80
N PHE A 320 -18.20 -5.41 -6.99
CA PHE A 320 -18.78 -6.33 -7.96
C PHE A 320 -20.24 -6.67 -7.64
#